data_AF-A0A6N8DJK0-F1
#
_entry.id   AF-A0A6N8DJK0-F1
#
_cell.length_a   1.000
_cell.length_b   1.000
_cell.length_c   1.000
_cell.angle_alpha   90.00
_cell.angle_beta   90.00
_cell.angle_gamma   90.00
#
_symmetry.space_group_name_H-M   'P 1'
#
loop_
_entity.id
_entity.type
_entity.pdbx_description
1 polymer ?
#
loop_
_entity_poly.entity_id
_entity_poly.type
_entity_poly.pdbx_seq_one_letter_code
_entity_poly.pdbx_strand_id
1 'polypeptide(L)'
;MIFRCMCAAVVAAILVPEAWAQSRPALCLLEVKGVHYIGGACSFTPLEKSGSFRIADAQGRLMAQVNVGKTDEGKAFWTGPQGGNAAGVELGDAFRSGACWTVSASDPDSKDSVICAWGPGERVYVGPSPAEPDPKSTLFYGSRVGMYDEIASREGLDTSHAVVKTKFSHTGAVQFCREYARDYSQKCIAEQGKEPHGDTITGDCPNKTFSDRNGGKYLFLGKTKAASGDVTADYSIRDLASGEILDGSTASGYELLLRFYQALCPASAPKPEK
;
A
#
# COMPACT_ATOMS: atom_id res chain seq x y z
N MET A 1 -10.47 91.37 0.11
CA MET A 1 -10.77 90.23 -0.79
C MET A 1 -9.45 89.64 -1.25
N ILE A 2 -9.11 88.42 -0.84
CA ILE A 2 -8.31 87.41 -1.55
C ILE A 2 -8.51 86.14 -0.71
N PHE A 3 -9.41 85.26 -1.15
CA PHE A 3 -9.61 83.92 -0.59
C PHE A 3 -8.71 82.98 -1.42
N ARG A 4 -7.63 82.47 -0.83
CA ARG A 4 -6.78 81.46 -1.48
C ARG A 4 -7.26 80.07 -1.06
N CYS A 5 -7.76 79.34 -2.05
CA CYS A 5 -8.25 77.98 -1.95
C CYS A 5 -7.08 77.01 -1.67
N MET A 6 -7.08 76.35 -0.50
CA MET A 6 -6.19 75.23 -0.21
C MET A 6 -6.81 73.95 -0.78
N CYS A 7 -6.21 73.39 -1.83
CA CYS A 7 -6.50 72.03 -2.27
C CYS A 7 -5.85 71.04 -1.30
N ALA A 8 -6.66 70.39 -0.46
CA ALA A 8 -6.24 69.23 0.32
C ALA A 8 -6.16 68.01 -0.59
N ALA A 9 -4.96 67.50 -0.85
CA ALA A 9 -4.75 66.23 -1.53
C ALA A 9 -5.05 65.08 -0.56
N VAL A 10 -6.20 64.43 -0.72
CA VAL A 10 -6.55 63.19 -0.01
C VAL A 10 -5.84 62.03 -0.71
N VAL A 11 -4.76 61.53 -0.11
CA VAL A 11 -4.12 60.27 -0.53
C VAL A 11 -4.96 59.12 0.03
N ALA A 12 -5.77 58.50 -0.83
CA ALA A 12 -6.50 57.28 -0.49
C ALA A 12 -5.51 56.09 -0.48
N ALA A 13 -5.13 55.62 0.71
CA ALA A 13 -4.37 54.39 0.87
C ALA A 13 -5.24 53.20 0.47
N ILE A 14 -5.01 52.63 -0.71
CA ILE A 14 -5.62 51.37 -1.14
C ILE A 14 -4.96 50.25 -0.33
N LEU A 15 -5.65 49.79 0.73
CA LEU A 15 -5.32 48.56 1.43
C LEU A 15 -5.61 47.39 0.47
N VAL A 16 -4.58 46.92 -0.25
CA VAL A 16 -4.67 45.65 -0.98
C VAL A 16 -4.65 44.54 0.07
N PRO A 17 -5.71 43.72 0.22
CA PRO A 17 -5.64 42.57 1.10
C PRO A 17 -4.61 41.61 0.55
N GLU A 18 -3.50 41.46 1.28
CA GLU A 18 -2.56 40.36 1.11
C GLU A 18 -3.30 39.06 1.41
N ALA A 19 -3.91 38.47 0.37
CA ALA A 19 -4.50 37.16 0.42
C ALA A 19 -3.38 36.11 0.49
N TRP A 20 -2.68 36.06 1.63
CA TRP A 20 -1.70 35.05 1.94
C TRP A 20 -2.41 33.77 2.38
N ALA A 21 -1.96 32.64 1.81
CA ALA A 21 -1.96 31.30 2.42
C ALA A 21 -3.14 30.96 3.36
N GLN A 22 -4.38 31.10 2.91
CA GLN A 22 -5.51 30.74 3.77
C GLN A 22 -5.57 29.22 3.92
N SER A 23 -5.45 28.75 5.16
CA SER A 23 -5.64 27.34 5.45
C SER A 23 -7.07 26.92 5.09
N ARG A 24 -7.20 25.74 4.48
CA ARG A 24 -8.47 25.18 4.03
C ARG A 24 -8.63 23.73 4.49
N PRO A 25 -9.86 23.24 4.70
CA PRO A 25 -10.08 21.85 5.06
C PRO A 25 -9.65 20.91 3.93
N ALA A 26 -9.05 19.79 4.31
CA ALA A 26 -8.60 18.74 3.40
C ALA A 26 -8.73 17.37 4.06
N LEU A 27 -8.46 16.33 3.30
CA LEU A 27 -8.26 14.95 3.78
C LEU A 27 -6.78 14.63 3.64
N CYS A 28 -6.08 14.29 4.72
CA CYS A 28 -4.63 14.09 4.72
C CYS A 28 -4.21 12.70 5.17
N LEU A 29 -3.02 12.32 4.71
CA LEU A 29 -2.25 11.19 5.20
C LEU A 29 -0.83 11.68 5.55
N LEU A 30 -0.34 11.34 6.73
CA LEU A 30 1.06 11.45 7.12
C LEU A 30 1.53 10.11 7.67
N GLU A 31 2.47 9.49 6.97
CA GLU A 31 3.20 8.32 7.43
C GLU A 31 4.69 8.64 7.42
N VAL A 32 5.39 8.37 8.52
CA VAL A 32 6.84 8.58 8.60
C VAL A 32 7.49 7.27 8.96
N LYS A 33 8.33 6.78 8.04
CA LYS A 33 8.99 5.47 8.14
C LYS A 33 8.02 4.33 8.46
N GLY A 34 6.87 4.32 7.78
CA GLY A 34 5.82 3.32 7.98
C GLY A 34 4.94 3.51 9.22
N VAL A 35 5.21 4.48 10.09
CA VAL A 35 4.37 4.79 11.25
C VAL A 35 3.31 5.82 10.85
N HIS A 36 2.05 5.53 11.17
CA HIS A 36 0.90 6.36 10.82
C HIS A 36 0.67 7.47 11.86
N TYR A 37 0.68 8.74 11.44
CA TYR A 37 0.55 9.92 12.31
C TYR A 37 -0.70 10.75 12.05
N ILE A 38 -1.05 10.98 10.78
CA ILE A 38 -2.26 11.73 10.39
C ILE A 38 -3.02 10.87 9.39
N GLY A 39 -4.32 10.68 9.64
CA GLY A 39 -5.23 9.99 8.73
C GLY A 39 -6.64 10.52 8.94
N GLY A 40 -7.10 11.38 8.02
CA GLY A 40 -8.43 11.98 8.13
C GLY A 40 -8.45 13.47 7.83
N ALA A 41 -9.49 14.14 8.33
CA ALA A 41 -9.66 15.58 8.15
C ALA A 41 -8.47 16.35 8.75
N CYS A 42 -7.98 17.32 7.99
CA CYS A 42 -6.79 18.10 8.32
C CYS A 42 -6.95 19.54 7.80
N SER A 43 -6.02 20.40 8.19
CA SER A 43 -5.86 21.71 7.57
C SER A 43 -4.75 21.67 6.53
N PHE A 44 -5.00 22.23 5.34
CA PHE A 44 -4.04 22.37 4.25
C PHE A 44 -3.75 23.86 4.05
N THR A 45 -2.49 24.26 4.13
CA THR A 45 -2.04 25.64 3.94
C THR A 45 -1.09 25.72 2.75
N PRO A 46 -1.47 26.36 1.64
CA PRO A 46 -0.52 26.63 0.55
C PRO A 46 0.49 27.68 1.04
N LEU A 47 1.79 27.43 0.85
CA LEU A 47 2.84 28.34 1.33
C LEU A 47 3.32 29.28 0.24
N GLU A 48 3.39 28.80 -1.01
CA GLU A 48 3.94 29.54 -2.13
C GLU A 48 3.23 29.17 -3.44
N LYS A 49 3.44 29.98 -4.48
CA LYS A 49 2.94 29.69 -5.84
C LYS A 49 3.62 28.49 -6.50
N SER A 50 4.78 28.06 -5.98
CA SER A 50 5.55 26.90 -6.44
C SER A 50 4.84 25.57 -6.20
N GLY A 51 3.79 25.56 -5.38
CA GLY A 51 3.10 24.35 -4.95
C GLY A 51 3.54 23.86 -3.57
N SER A 52 4.47 24.55 -2.91
CA SER A 52 4.81 24.30 -1.50
C SER A 52 3.58 24.38 -0.61
N PHE A 53 3.46 23.45 0.34
CA PHE A 53 2.30 23.36 1.21
C PHE A 53 2.64 22.78 2.58
N ARG A 54 1.73 22.99 3.53
CA ARG A 54 1.74 22.38 4.85
C ARG A 54 0.41 21.70 5.12
N ILE A 55 0.46 20.53 5.76
CA ILE A 55 -0.68 19.88 6.39
C ILE A 55 -0.54 19.92 7.90
N ALA A 56 -1.66 20.01 8.60
CA ALA A 56 -1.71 19.89 10.05
C ALA A 56 -2.91 19.06 10.49
N ASP A 57 -2.75 18.26 11.55
CA ASP A 57 -3.86 17.57 12.19
C ASP A 57 -4.91 18.56 12.73
N ALA A 58 -6.05 18.04 13.19
CA ALA A 58 -7.15 18.87 13.69
C ALA A 58 -6.75 19.75 14.89
N GLN A 59 -5.70 19.38 15.64
CA GLN A 59 -5.21 20.11 16.80
C GLN A 59 -4.01 21.03 16.48
N GLY A 60 -3.51 21.01 15.25
CA GLY A 60 -2.28 21.72 14.87
C GLY A 60 -1.01 21.20 15.55
N ARG A 61 -1.04 20.01 16.16
CA ARG A 61 0.10 19.46 16.91
C ARG A 61 1.08 18.75 15.98
N LEU A 62 0.56 17.90 15.11
CA LEU A 62 1.32 17.21 14.08
C LEU A 62 1.22 17.99 12.78
N MET A 63 2.37 18.36 12.22
CA MET A 63 2.43 19.05 10.93
C MET A 63 3.48 18.41 10.04
N ALA A 64 3.22 18.44 8.75
CA ALA A 64 4.18 18.10 7.71
C ALA A 64 4.14 19.14 6.59
N GLN A 65 5.28 19.41 5.99
CA GLN A 65 5.45 20.45 4.98
C GLN A 65 6.31 19.91 3.85
N VAL A 66 5.95 20.28 2.62
CA VAL A 66 6.75 20.05 1.43
C VAL A 66 7.12 21.41 0.85
N ASN A 67 8.42 21.64 0.71
CA ASN A 67 8.98 22.78 -0.01
C ASN A 67 9.30 22.34 -1.43
N VAL A 68 8.50 22.78 -2.39
CA VAL A 68 8.65 22.41 -3.80
C VAL A 68 9.72 23.28 -4.42
N GLY A 69 10.84 22.66 -4.79
CA GLY A 69 11.97 23.35 -5.43
C GLY A 69 11.88 23.33 -6.96
N LYS A 70 11.34 22.24 -7.52
CA LYS A 70 11.11 22.04 -8.95
C LYS A 70 9.81 21.28 -9.15
N THR A 71 9.31 21.22 -10.37
CA THR A 71 8.12 20.42 -10.70
C THR A 71 8.31 18.99 -10.22
N ASP A 72 7.40 18.52 -9.37
CA ASP A 72 7.34 17.17 -8.81
C ASP A 72 8.52 16.74 -7.91
N GLU A 73 9.39 17.69 -7.53
CA GLU A 73 10.53 17.47 -6.63
C GLU A 73 10.60 18.54 -5.52
N GLY A 74 10.89 18.11 -4.29
CA GLY A 74 10.97 19.03 -3.15
C GLY A 74 11.69 18.46 -1.95
N LYS A 75 11.66 19.19 -0.85
CA LYS A 75 12.15 18.77 0.46
C LYS A 75 10.99 18.66 1.44
N ALA A 76 10.91 17.55 2.17
CA ALA A 76 9.87 17.31 3.14
C ALA A 76 10.37 17.50 4.58
N PHE A 77 9.50 18.05 5.43
CA PHE A 77 9.76 18.34 6.84
C PHE A 77 8.54 17.97 7.68
N TRP A 78 8.73 17.64 8.95
CA TRP A 78 7.61 17.37 9.87
C TRP A 78 7.96 17.68 11.32
N THR A 79 6.96 17.81 12.18
CA THR A 79 7.17 18.22 13.59
C THR A 79 7.75 17.14 14.50
N GLY A 80 7.91 15.90 14.02
CA GLY A 80 8.27 14.77 14.87
C GLY A 80 7.07 14.12 15.58
N PRO A 81 7.29 12.97 16.25
CA PRO A 81 6.21 12.15 16.82
C PRO A 81 5.48 12.82 18.00
N GLN A 82 6.13 13.75 18.69
CA GLN A 82 5.56 14.50 19.81
C GLN A 82 4.88 15.81 19.37
N GLY A 83 4.91 16.12 18.07
CA GLY A 83 4.50 17.41 17.55
C GLY A 83 5.44 18.56 17.94
N GLY A 84 5.04 19.78 17.62
CA GLY A 84 5.81 20.98 17.98
C GLY A 84 5.48 22.20 17.13
N ASN A 85 5.98 23.35 17.56
CA ASN A 85 5.82 24.65 16.90
C ASN A 85 7.07 25.13 16.14
N ALA A 86 8.15 24.33 16.13
CA ALA A 86 9.44 24.69 15.55
C ALA A 86 9.56 24.28 14.07
N ALA A 87 10.63 24.78 13.41
CA ALA A 87 11.05 24.31 12.08
C ALA A 87 11.19 22.79 12.11
N GLY A 88 10.41 22.10 11.27
CA GLY A 88 10.28 20.64 11.33
C GLY A 88 11.61 19.90 11.10
N VAL A 89 11.67 18.67 11.58
CA VAL A 89 12.71 17.67 11.25
C VAL A 89 12.65 17.39 9.75
N GLU A 90 13.79 17.47 9.05
CA GLU A 90 13.88 17.08 7.65
C GLU A 90 13.64 15.57 7.49
N LEU A 91 12.74 15.21 6.58
CA LEU A 91 12.51 13.84 6.15
C LEU A 91 13.43 13.44 5.00
N GLY A 92 13.70 14.38 4.08
CA GLY A 92 14.59 14.19 2.93
C GLY A 92 14.00 14.73 1.62
N ASP A 93 14.56 14.25 0.51
CA ASP A 93 14.05 14.54 -0.83
C ASP A 93 12.70 13.87 -1.05
N ALA A 94 11.75 14.65 -1.55
CA ALA A 94 10.36 14.26 -1.75
C ALA A 94 10.01 14.31 -3.23
N PHE A 95 9.34 13.27 -3.71
CA PHE A 95 8.89 13.14 -5.10
C PHE A 95 7.38 13.04 -5.15
N ARG A 96 6.77 13.77 -6.08
CA ARG A 96 5.32 13.79 -6.19
C ARG A 96 4.80 12.56 -6.93
N SER A 97 3.75 11.97 -6.40
CA SER A 97 2.91 10.99 -7.08
C SER A 97 1.43 11.30 -6.82
N GLY A 98 0.78 11.91 -7.81
CA GLY A 98 -0.59 12.40 -7.68
C GLY A 98 -0.76 13.45 -6.57
N ALA A 99 -1.58 13.13 -5.57
CA ALA A 99 -1.84 13.97 -4.40
C ALA A 99 -0.85 13.74 -3.23
N CYS A 100 0.07 12.79 -3.41
CA CYS A 100 1.04 12.38 -2.41
C CYS A 100 2.45 12.82 -2.78
N TRP A 101 3.28 12.97 -1.76
CA TRP A 101 4.72 13.18 -1.84
C TRP A 101 5.40 12.10 -1.04
N THR A 102 6.28 11.34 -1.70
CA THR A 102 6.99 10.21 -1.11
C THR A 102 8.44 10.58 -0.88
N VAL A 103 8.94 10.22 0.30
CA VAL A 103 10.34 10.38 0.70
C VAL A 103 10.90 9.00 0.93
N SER A 104 11.84 8.59 0.08
CA SER A 104 12.49 7.29 0.21
C SER A 104 13.29 7.22 1.49
N ALA A 105 13.18 6.10 2.19
CA ALA A 105 14.06 5.86 3.32
C ALA A 105 15.50 5.66 2.85
N SER A 106 16.47 6.17 3.61
CA SER A 106 17.89 5.92 3.37
C SER A 106 18.31 4.51 3.78
N ASP A 107 17.55 3.89 4.68
CA ASP A 107 17.71 2.51 5.12
C ASP A 107 16.83 1.61 4.25
N PRO A 108 17.39 0.60 3.54
CA PRO A 108 16.63 -0.29 2.66
C PRO A 108 15.58 -1.12 3.42
N ASP A 109 15.74 -1.31 4.73
CA ASP A 109 14.79 -2.05 5.57
C ASP A 109 13.67 -1.16 6.12
N SER A 110 13.77 0.16 5.95
CA SER A 110 12.75 1.11 6.41
C SER A 110 11.73 1.40 5.31
N LYS A 111 10.46 1.53 5.69
CA LYS A 111 9.40 2.01 4.80
C LYS A 111 9.61 3.48 4.44
N ASP A 112 9.12 3.88 3.27
CA ASP A 112 9.07 5.28 2.85
C ASP A 112 8.25 6.14 3.82
N SER A 113 8.49 7.45 3.80
CA SER A 113 7.57 8.43 4.40
C SER A 113 6.68 9.01 3.32
N VAL A 114 5.42 9.30 3.67
CA VAL A 114 4.39 9.75 2.72
C VAL A 114 3.62 10.92 3.33
N ILE A 115 3.49 11.99 2.54
CA ILE A 115 2.68 13.17 2.87
C ILE A 115 1.65 13.34 1.75
N CYS A 116 0.36 13.23 2.05
CA CYS A 116 -0.70 13.42 1.06
C CYS A 116 -1.73 14.44 1.53
N ALA A 117 -2.35 15.13 0.56
CA ALA A 117 -3.49 16.00 0.80
C ALA A 117 -4.47 15.96 -0.38
N TRP A 118 -5.71 15.60 -0.09
CA TRP A 118 -6.83 15.55 -1.03
C TRP A 118 -7.91 16.58 -0.65
N GLY A 119 -8.82 16.87 -1.57
CA GLY A 119 -10.00 17.68 -1.28
C GLY A 119 -10.93 17.01 -0.24
N PRO A 120 -11.68 17.79 0.56
CA PRO A 120 -12.50 17.28 1.68
C PRO A 120 -13.69 16.39 1.27
N GLY A 121 -13.93 16.16 -0.03
CA GLY A 121 -14.97 15.26 -0.54
C GLY A 121 -14.43 14.05 -1.32
N GLU A 122 -13.10 13.90 -1.40
CA GLU A 122 -12.51 12.79 -2.13
C GLU A 122 -12.66 11.47 -1.36
N ARG A 123 -13.03 10.41 -2.09
CA ARG A 123 -13.22 9.07 -1.53
C ARG A 123 -11.90 8.32 -1.59
N VAL A 124 -11.03 8.58 -0.61
CA VAL A 124 -9.72 7.92 -0.47
C VAL A 124 -9.59 7.21 0.87
N TYR A 125 -8.76 6.19 0.93
CA TYR A 125 -8.37 5.51 2.16
C TYR A 125 -7.17 6.23 2.78
N VAL A 126 -7.35 6.78 3.97
CA VAL A 126 -6.28 7.47 4.73
C VAL A 126 -6.01 6.80 6.08
N GLY A 127 -6.41 5.54 6.26
CA GLY A 127 -6.03 4.77 7.44
C GLY A 127 -4.56 4.36 7.42
N PRO A 128 -4.08 3.62 8.44
CA PRO A 128 -2.75 3.01 8.43
C PRO A 128 -2.64 1.94 7.33
N SER A 129 -1.42 1.68 6.83
CA SER A 129 -1.22 0.54 5.95
C SER A 129 -1.56 -0.76 6.70
N PRO A 130 -2.27 -1.72 6.08
CA PRO A 130 -2.54 -3.01 6.70
C PRO A 130 -1.27 -3.72 7.18
N ALA A 131 -1.41 -4.48 8.28
CA ALA A 131 -0.37 -5.38 8.72
C ALA A 131 -0.17 -6.53 7.72
N GLU A 132 0.99 -7.19 7.81
CA GLU A 132 1.25 -8.40 7.02
C GLU A 132 0.20 -9.48 7.33
N PRO A 133 -0.35 -10.18 6.31
CA PRO A 133 -1.39 -11.17 6.53
C PRO A 133 -0.87 -12.40 7.28
N ASP A 134 -1.67 -12.93 8.21
CA ASP A 134 -1.34 -14.19 8.88
C ASP A 134 -1.46 -15.37 7.88
N PRO A 135 -0.37 -16.10 7.58
CA PRO A 135 -0.38 -17.20 6.63
C PRO A 135 -1.32 -18.35 7.03
N LYS A 136 -1.75 -18.42 8.30
CA LYS A 136 -2.76 -19.38 8.76
C LYS A 136 -4.19 -18.93 8.51
N SER A 137 -4.43 -17.70 8.12
CA SER A 137 -5.78 -17.16 7.89
C SER A 137 -6.00 -16.67 6.47
N THR A 138 -4.95 -16.59 5.67
CA THR A 138 -5.00 -16.07 4.30
C THR A 138 -4.41 -17.02 3.28
N LEU A 139 -4.84 -16.89 2.04
CA LEU A 139 -4.27 -17.59 0.90
C LEU A 139 -3.98 -16.58 -0.20
N PHE A 140 -2.73 -16.56 -0.68
CA PHE A 140 -2.34 -15.68 -1.78
C PHE A 140 -3.03 -16.11 -3.07
N TYR A 141 -3.25 -15.18 -4.00
CA TYR A 141 -3.68 -15.47 -5.37
C TYR A 141 -2.75 -14.84 -6.42
N GLY A 142 -1.75 -14.06 -5.98
CA GLY A 142 -0.71 -13.49 -6.82
C GLY A 142 0.55 -13.14 -6.03
N SER A 143 1.55 -12.61 -6.74
CA SER A 143 2.89 -12.35 -6.19
C SER A 143 3.10 -10.91 -5.69
N ARG A 144 2.10 -10.02 -5.86
CA ARG A 144 2.20 -8.64 -5.39
C ARG A 144 1.65 -8.52 -3.98
N VAL A 145 2.18 -7.54 -3.23
CA VAL A 145 1.67 -7.20 -1.91
C VAL A 145 0.16 -6.90 -1.98
N GLY A 146 -0.60 -7.42 -1.02
CA GLY A 146 -2.07 -7.32 -1.01
C GLY A 146 -2.83 -8.32 -1.88
N MET A 147 -2.16 -9.13 -2.72
CA MET A 147 -2.82 -10.17 -3.54
C MET A 147 -3.09 -11.46 -2.74
N TYR A 148 -3.96 -11.36 -1.73
CA TYR A 148 -4.41 -12.48 -0.92
C TYR A 148 -5.88 -12.37 -0.56
N ASP A 149 -6.48 -13.53 -0.30
CA ASP A 149 -7.82 -13.68 0.24
C ASP A 149 -7.80 -14.18 1.67
N GLU A 150 -8.92 -13.99 2.36
CA GLU A 150 -9.16 -14.63 3.65
C GLU A 150 -9.67 -16.05 3.45
N ILE A 151 -9.19 -17.00 4.25
CA ILE A 151 -9.66 -18.37 4.22
C ILE A 151 -11.03 -18.43 4.89
N ALA A 152 -12.06 -18.75 4.10
CA ALA A 152 -13.44 -18.82 4.54
C ALA A 152 -13.76 -20.16 5.22
N SER A 153 -13.21 -21.27 4.70
CA SER A 153 -13.42 -22.60 5.28
C SER A 153 -12.32 -23.57 4.89
N ARG A 154 -12.17 -24.63 5.69
CA ARG A 154 -11.28 -25.76 5.46
C ARG A 154 -12.04 -27.04 5.76
N GLU A 155 -11.99 -27.99 4.84
CA GLU A 155 -12.67 -29.27 4.95
C GLU A 155 -11.73 -30.39 4.52
N GLY A 156 -11.72 -31.51 5.24
CA GLY A 156 -10.98 -32.70 4.83
C GLY A 156 -9.46 -32.53 4.67
N LEU A 157 -8.83 -31.59 5.39
CA LEU A 157 -7.37 -31.40 5.32
C LEU A 157 -6.63 -32.72 5.54
N ASP A 158 -5.50 -32.91 4.85
CA ASP A 158 -4.69 -34.12 4.89
C ASP A 158 -5.41 -35.40 4.41
N THR A 159 -6.58 -35.29 3.76
CA THR A 159 -7.33 -36.43 3.18
C THR A 159 -7.32 -36.42 1.65
N SER A 160 -8.00 -37.38 1.03
CA SER A 160 -8.24 -37.42 -0.43
C SER A 160 -9.25 -36.38 -0.92
N HIS A 161 -9.89 -35.65 -0.01
CA HIS A 161 -10.96 -34.68 -0.29
C HIS A 161 -10.70 -33.35 0.42
N ALA A 162 -9.43 -32.94 0.49
CA ALA A 162 -9.07 -31.66 1.08
C ALA A 162 -9.64 -30.51 0.24
N VAL A 163 -10.29 -29.54 0.89
CA VAL A 163 -10.85 -28.35 0.25
C VAL A 163 -10.54 -27.14 1.13
N VAL A 164 -10.02 -26.09 0.50
CA VAL A 164 -9.91 -24.77 1.13
C VAL A 164 -10.69 -23.78 0.27
N LYS A 165 -11.66 -23.11 0.87
CA LYS A 165 -12.39 -22.00 0.24
C LYS A 165 -11.93 -20.68 0.81
N THR A 166 -11.89 -19.67 -0.04
CA THR A 166 -11.46 -18.32 0.28
C THR A 166 -12.58 -17.34 0.01
N LYS A 167 -12.40 -16.11 0.48
CA LYS A 167 -13.27 -14.98 0.20
C LYS A 167 -12.43 -13.73 0.04
N PHE A 168 -12.91 -12.81 -0.79
CA PHE A 168 -12.26 -11.54 -1.05
C PHE A 168 -11.80 -10.84 0.24
N SER A 169 -10.53 -10.45 0.27
CA SER A 169 -9.95 -9.68 1.38
C SER A 169 -10.00 -8.18 1.10
N HIS A 170 -10.89 -7.45 1.78
CA HIS A 170 -10.87 -5.98 1.73
C HIS A 170 -9.53 -5.43 2.23
N THR A 171 -8.95 -6.06 3.25
CA THR A 171 -7.63 -5.68 3.79
C THR A 171 -6.53 -5.87 2.75
N GLY A 172 -6.54 -7.00 2.03
CA GLY A 172 -5.63 -7.26 0.93
C GLY A 172 -5.77 -6.23 -0.20
N ALA A 173 -7.00 -5.91 -0.59
CA ALA A 173 -7.27 -4.89 -1.60
C ALA A 173 -6.77 -3.49 -1.19
N VAL A 174 -6.98 -3.07 0.07
CA VAL A 174 -6.40 -1.82 0.60
C VAL A 174 -4.88 -1.85 0.47
N GLN A 175 -4.25 -2.96 0.87
CA GLN A 175 -2.80 -3.09 0.84
C GLN A 175 -2.25 -3.04 -0.59
N PHE A 176 -2.87 -3.76 -1.53
CA PHE A 176 -2.50 -3.75 -2.94
C PHE A 176 -2.60 -2.35 -3.54
N CYS A 177 -3.76 -1.71 -3.36
CA CYS A 177 -4.01 -0.38 -3.91
C CYS A 177 -2.98 0.64 -3.41
N ARG A 178 -2.65 0.61 -2.12
CA ARG A 178 -1.73 1.56 -1.51
C ARG A 178 -0.25 1.27 -1.76
N GLU A 179 0.17 0.05 -1.51
CA GLU A 179 1.59 -0.31 -1.48
C GLU A 179 2.12 -0.69 -2.86
N TYR A 180 1.27 -1.29 -3.72
CA TYR A 180 1.64 -1.67 -5.08
C TYR A 180 1.17 -0.65 -6.12
N ALA A 181 -0.14 -0.41 -6.22
CA ALA A 181 -0.70 0.45 -7.27
C ALA A 181 -0.48 1.95 -7.03
N ARG A 182 -0.12 2.33 -5.79
CA ARG A 182 -0.01 3.73 -5.33
C ARG A 182 -1.28 4.56 -5.57
N ASP A 183 -2.44 3.91 -5.53
CA ASP A 183 -3.77 4.50 -5.67
C ASP A 183 -4.53 4.38 -4.34
N TYR A 184 -4.80 5.52 -3.70
CA TYR A 184 -5.50 5.58 -2.41
C TYR A 184 -7.02 5.63 -2.58
N SER A 185 -7.55 5.62 -3.80
CA SER A 185 -8.98 5.75 -4.03
C SER A 185 -9.77 4.54 -3.54
N GLN A 186 -10.97 4.80 -3.04
CA GLN A 186 -11.97 3.75 -2.76
C GLN A 186 -12.39 3.02 -4.05
N LYS A 187 -12.17 3.64 -5.21
CA LYS A 187 -12.41 3.03 -6.52
C LYS A 187 -11.46 1.85 -6.75
N CYS A 188 -10.15 2.03 -6.53
CA CYS A 188 -9.18 0.93 -6.65
C CYS A 188 -9.58 -0.26 -5.78
N ILE A 189 -9.90 -0.02 -4.51
CA ILE A 189 -10.29 -1.07 -3.56
C ILE A 189 -11.55 -1.82 -4.05
N ALA A 190 -12.55 -1.09 -4.55
CA ALA A 190 -13.77 -1.67 -5.08
C ALA A 190 -13.58 -2.44 -6.40
N GLU A 191 -12.57 -2.09 -7.19
CA GLU A 191 -12.25 -2.77 -8.46
C GLU A 191 -11.50 -4.08 -8.21
N GLN A 192 -10.63 -4.15 -7.20
CA GLN A 192 -9.96 -5.41 -6.82
C GLN A 192 -10.96 -6.53 -6.49
N GLY A 193 -12.09 -6.20 -5.85
CA GLY A 193 -13.14 -7.18 -5.55
C GLY A 193 -13.96 -7.66 -6.76
N LYS A 194 -13.73 -7.10 -7.95
CA LYS A 194 -14.44 -7.49 -9.19
C LYS A 194 -13.63 -8.41 -10.07
N GLU A 195 -12.33 -8.55 -9.84
CA GLU A 195 -11.47 -9.40 -10.65
C GLU A 195 -11.79 -10.87 -10.37
N PRO A 196 -12.34 -11.60 -11.36
CA PRO A 196 -12.74 -12.98 -11.16
C PRO A 196 -11.50 -13.85 -11.02
N HIS A 197 -11.37 -14.51 -9.87
CA HIS A 197 -10.45 -15.62 -9.66
C HIS A 197 -11.18 -16.68 -8.84
N GLY A 198 -10.79 -17.94 -9.02
CA GLY A 198 -11.42 -19.02 -8.26
C GLY A 198 -11.23 -18.85 -6.76
N ASP A 199 -12.23 -19.24 -5.99
CA ASP A 199 -12.25 -19.14 -4.53
C ASP A 199 -11.84 -20.45 -3.85
N THR A 200 -11.68 -21.53 -4.62
CA THR A 200 -11.56 -22.90 -4.10
C THR A 200 -10.28 -23.55 -4.62
N ILE A 201 -9.51 -24.16 -3.72
CA ILE A 201 -8.46 -25.12 -4.05
C ILE A 201 -8.82 -26.48 -3.47
N THR A 202 -8.37 -27.56 -4.11
CA THR A 202 -8.67 -28.94 -3.69
C THR A 202 -7.44 -29.81 -3.68
N GLY A 203 -7.42 -30.87 -2.87
CA GLY A 203 -6.26 -31.74 -2.68
C GLY A 203 -6.63 -33.18 -2.42
N ASP A 204 -5.81 -34.08 -2.96
CA ASP A 204 -5.73 -35.49 -2.57
C ASP A 204 -4.34 -35.72 -1.96
N CYS A 205 -4.28 -35.53 -0.64
CA CYS A 205 -3.03 -35.54 0.11
C CYS A 205 -2.31 -36.90 0.12
N PRO A 206 -3.01 -38.05 0.25
CA PRO A 206 -2.38 -39.36 0.09
C PRO A 206 -1.67 -39.54 -1.26
N ASN A 207 -2.29 -39.08 -2.34
CA ASN A 207 -1.70 -39.15 -3.69
C ASN A 207 -0.81 -37.94 -4.02
N LYS A 208 -0.67 -36.98 -3.10
CA LYS A 208 0.09 -35.73 -3.22
C LYS A 208 -0.33 -34.87 -4.41
N THR A 209 -1.55 -35.02 -4.90
CA THR A 209 -2.08 -34.21 -5.99
C THR A 209 -2.95 -33.09 -5.45
N PHE A 210 -3.00 -31.98 -6.16
CA PHE A 210 -3.85 -30.85 -5.80
C PHE A 210 -4.25 -30.04 -7.02
N SER A 211 -5.30 -29.23 -6.89
CA SER A 211 -5.77 -28.32 -7.92
C SER A 211 -5.72 -26.88 -7.40
N ASP A 212 -5.29 -25.97 -8.26
CA ASP A 212 -5.35 -24.54 -7.99
C ASP A 212 -6.77 -23.98 -8.16
N ARG A 213 -6.90 -22.66 -7.99
CA ARG A 213 -8.14 -21.91 -8.12
C ARG A 213 -8.72 -21.90 -9.54
N ASN A 214 -7.89 -22.16 -10.54
CA ASN A 214 -8.25 -22.15 -11.95
C ASN A 214 -8.48 -23.56 -12.50
N GLY A 215 -8.38 -24.60 -11.65
CA GLY A 215 -8.52 -26.00 -12.03
C GLY A 215 -7.25 -26.64 -12.61
N GLY A 216 -6.12 -25.94 -12.62
CA GLY A 216 -4.81 -26.51 -12.93
C GLY A 216 -4.46 -27.58 -11.90
N LYS A 217 -3.89 -28.70 -12.36
CA LYS A 217 -3.62 -29.88 -11.52
C LYS A 217 -2.13 -30.12 -11.36
N TYR A 218 -1.72 -30.42 -10.14
CA TYR A 218 -0.31 -30.49 -9.75
C TYR A 218 -0.03 -31.72 -8.90
N LEU A 219 1.23 -32.17 -8.91
CA LEU A 219 1.75 -33.25 -8.07
C LEU A 219 2.94 -32.75 -7.26
N PHE A 220 2.83 -32.84 -5.94
CA PHE A 220 3.92 -32.54 -5.02
C PHE A 220 4.86 -33.75 -4.89
N LEU A 221 6.11 -33.59 -5.33
CA LEU A 221 7.11 -34.66 -5.37
C LEU A 221 7.99 -34.70 -4.10
N GLY A 222 7.91 -33.69 -3.23
CA GLY A 222 8.72 -33.58 -2.03
C GLY A 222 10.02 -32.82 -2.24
N LYS A 223 10.98 -32.99 -1.33
CA LYS A 223 12.27 -32.28 -1.37
C LYS A 223 13.06 -32.65 -2.63
N THR A 224 13.57 -31.65 -3.33
CA THR A 224 14.39 -31.81 -4.53
C THR A 224 15.67 -32.59 -4.18
N LYS A 225 15.94 -33.68 -4.90
CA LYS A 225 17.08 -34.59 -4.58
C LYS A 225 18.44 -34.12 -5.11
N ALA A 226 18.45 -33.16 -6.05
CA ALA A 226 19.61 -32.41 -6.48
C ALA A 226 19.11 -31.20 -7.29
N ALA A 227 19.64 -30.00 -7.04
CA ALA A 227 19.49 -28.89 -7.97
C ALA A 227 20.12 -29.32 -9.29
N SER A 228 19.30 -29.59 -10.30
CA SER A 228 19.76 -30.03 -11.63
C SER A 228 19.32 -29.01 -12.67
N GLY A 229 20.28 -28.39 -13.35
CA GLY A 229 20.00 -27.35 -14.34
C GLY A 229 19.40 -26.10 -13.69
N ASP A 230 18.29 -25.62 -14.25
CA ASP A 230 17.64 -24.36 -13.89
C ASP A 230 16.70 -24.46 -12.68
N VAL A 231 16.52 -25.65 -12.09
CA VAL A 231 15.63 -25.85 -10.93
C VAL A 231 16.36 -25.43 -9.65
N THR A 232 15.94 -24.31 -9.09
CA THR A 232 16.48 -23.74 -7.84
C THR A 232 15.58 -24.01 -6.62
N ALA A 233 14.41 -24.62 -6.84
CA ALA A 233 13.42 -24.92 -5.82
C ALA A 233 13.85 -26.02 -4.81
N ASP A 234 13.63 -25.77 -3.51
CA ASP A 234 13.84 -26.77 -2.46
C ASP A 234 12.90 -27.98 -2.54
N TYR A 235 11.70 -27.76 -3.09
CA TYR A 235 10.69 -28.78 -3.29
C TYR A 235 10.27 -28.84 -4.74
N SER A 236 10.02 -30.05 -5.24
CA SER A 236 9.61 -30.26 -6.62
C SER A 236 8.08 -30.35 -6.72
N ILE A 237 7.50 -29.52 -7.60
CA ILE A 237 6.09 -29.58 -7.98
C ILE A 237 6.05 -29.85 -9.48
N ARG A 238 5.21 -30.79 -9.91
CA ARG A 238 4.98 -31.10 -11.32
C ARG A 238 3.61 -30.60 -11.75
N ASP A 239 3.54 -29.89 -12.86
CA ASP A 239 2.29 -29.61 -13.57
C ASP A 239 1.85 -30.89 -14.30
N LEU A 240 0.62 -31.35 -14.04
CA LEU A 240 0.11 -32.59 -14.62
C LEU A 240 -0.39 -32.42 -16.07
N ALA A 241 -0.63 -31.19 -16.53
CA ALA A 241 -1.00 -30.91 -17.90
C ALA A 241 0.23 -30.90 -18.82
N SER A 242 1.31 -30.21 -18.43
CA SER A 242 2.54 -30.14 -19.24
C SER A 242 3.54 -31.27 -18.94
N GLY A 243 3.48 -31.83 -17.73
CA GLY A 243 4.48 -32.79 -17.22
C GLY A 243 5.76 -32.14 -16.70
N GLU A 244 5.87 -30.81 -16.79
CA GLU A 244 7.05 -30.05 -16.39
C GLU A 244 7.18 -29.96 -14.87
N ILE A 245 8.43 -29.91 -14.40
CA ILE A 245 8.75 -29.60 -13.00
C ILE A 245 8.98 -28.09 -12.92
N LEU A 246 8.30 -27.44 -11.96
CA LEU A 246 8.46 -26.01 -11.75
C LEU A 246 9.88 -25.70 -11.27
N ASP A 247 10.48 -24.67 -11.86
CA ASP A 247 11.88 -24.27 -11.68
C ASP A 247 12.17 -23.56 -10.35
N GLY A 248 11.13 -23.18 -9.61
CA GLY A 248 11.24 -22.40 -8.37
C GLY A 248 11.05 -20.90 -8.56
N SER A 249 10.93 -20.44 -9.79
CA SER A 249 10.75 -19.02 -10.08
C SER A 249 9.34 -18.52 -9.73
N THR A 250 9.24 -17.21 -9.46
CA THR A 250 7.93 -16.55 -9.37
C THR A 250 7.16 -16.65 -10.69
N ALA A 251 7.85 -16.74 -11.83
CA ALA A 251 7.23 -16.85 -13.15
C ALA A 251 6.50 -18.19 -13.35
N SER A 252 6.99 -19.29 -12.76
CA SER A 252 6.32 -20.58 -12.78
C SER A 252 5.18 -20.71 -11.76
N GLY A 253 4.92 -19.66 -10.95
CA GLY A 253 3.91 -19.69 -9.89
C GLY A 253 4.28 -20.62 -8.73
N TYR A 254 5.54 -21.05 -8.66
CA TYR A 254 6.02 -22.07 -7.71
C TYR A 254 5.64 -21.77 -6.26
N GLU A 255 5.94 -20.56 -5.78
CA GLU A 255 5.68 -20.16 -4.39
C GLU A 255 4.18 -20.22 -4.04
N LEU A 256 3.33 -19.82 -4.99
CA LEU A 256 1.88 -19.84 -4.82
C LEU A 256 1.37 -21.28 -4.72
N LEU A 257 1.82 -22.15 -5.62
CA LEU A 257 1.42 -23.55 -5.66
C LEU A 257 1.92 -24.33 -4.44
N LEU A 258 3.13 -24.03 -3.95
CA LEU A 258 3.63 -24.61 -2.70
C LEU A 258 2.75 -24.21 -1.51
N ARG A 259 2.34 -22.94 -1.43
CA ARG A 259 1.40 -22.46 -0.40
C ARG A 259 0.03 -23.13 -0.50
N PHE A 260 -0.46 -23.43 -1.69
CA PHE A 260 -1.72 -24.18 -1.87
C PHE A 260 -1.60 -25.59 -1.30
N TYR A 261 -0.51 -26.30 -1.62
CA TYR A 261 -0.27 -27.62 -1.06
C TYR A 261 -0.12 -27.57 0.47
N GLN A 262 0.58 -26.58 1.01
CA GLN A 262 0.70 -26.36 2.47
C GLN A 262 -0.66 -26.10 3.14
N ALA A 263 -1.57 -25.40 2.48
CA ALA A 263 -2.90 -25.11 3.00
C ALA A 263 -3.82 -26.35 2.99
N LEU A 264 -3.66 -27.24 2.00
CA LEU A 264 -4.48 -28.44 1.82
C LEU A 264 -3.97 -29.65 2.63
N CYS A 265 -2.65 -29.84 2.65
CA CYS A 265 -1.97 -31.03 3.17
C CYS A 265 -0.89 -30.68 4.21
N PRO A 266 -1.21 -29.93 5.28
CA PRO A 266 -0.22 -29.42 6.23
C PRO A 266 0.60 -30.51 6.95
N ALA A 267 0.12 -31.75 7.05
CA ALA A 267 0.86 -32.85 7.68
C ALA A 267 2.03 -33.37 6.82
N SER A 268 1.92 -33.29 5.49
CA SER A 268 2.93 -33.76 4.54
C SER A 268 3.69 -32.65 3.84
N ALA A 269 3.19 -31.42 3.91
CA ALA A 269 3.82 -30.25 3.33
C ALA A 269 5.02 -29.76 4.17
N PRO A 270 6.00 -29.09 3.54
CA PRO A 270 7.05 -28.43 4.28
C PRO A 270 6.48 -27.30 5.12
N LYS A 271 7.07 -27.08 6.31
CA LYS A 271 6.65 -25.98 7.16
C LYS A 271 6.92 -24.65 6.44
N PRO A 272 5.99 -23.69 6.48
CA PRO A 272 6.27 -22.36 5.98
C PRO A 272 7.48 -21.80 6.74
N GLU A 273 8.47 -21.29 6.00
CA GLU A 273 9.54 -20.51 6.59
C GLU A 273 8.93 -19.25 7.24
N LYS A 274 9.53 -18.83 8.36
CA LYS A 274 9.03 -17.72 9.16
C LYS A 274 9.44 -16.39 8.56
#